data_AF-A0A6J4E152-F1
#
_entry.id   AF-A0A6J4E152-F1
#
_cell.length_a   1.000
_cell.length_b   1.000
_cell.length_c   1.000
_cell.angle_alpha   90.00
_cell.angle_beta   90.00
_cell.angle_gamma   90.00
#
_symmetry.space_group_name_H-M   'P 1'
#
loop_
_entity.id
_entity.type
_entity.pdbx_description
1 polymer ?
#
loop_
_entity_poly.entity_id
_entity_poly.type
_entity_poly.pdbx_seq_one_letter_code
_entity_poly.pdbx_strand_id
1 'polypeptide(L)'
;MKPPICALCHKPCVCDGLADCGRWITFADYRPLPPGAAGHPAGLEWFCRQHRDAAAECSGLASKQAMAWLAAHRGGPAPNGSQSSAAELWVTDIGPQPIKVLALLRQADQLSPAQARQRMQPGGFRVLSADPHSLRRWHEIFSATGAQMEYRCP
;
A
#
# COMPACT_ATOMS: atom_id res chain seq x y z
N MET A 1 14.05 14.78 -0.63
CA MET A 1 12.89 14.28 0.15
C MET A 1 13.06 12.79 0.41
N LYS A 2 12.69 12.29 1.60
CA LYS A 2 12.61 10.84 1.81
C LYS A 2 11.33 10.29 1.14
N PRO A 3 11.38 9.13 0.47
CA PRO A 3 10.18 8.47 -0.01
C PRO A 3 9.33 7.93 1.17
N PRO A 4 8.03 7.65 0.94
CA PRO A 4 7.14 7.04 1.94
C PRO A 4 7.50 5.56 2.17
N ILE A 5 8.59 5.33 2.87
CA ILE A 5 9.08 4.01 3.29
C ILE A 5 9.01 3.95 4.82
N CYS A 6 8.48 2.85 5.36
CA CYS A 6 8.26 2.76 6.81
C CYS A 6 9.59 2.87 7.56
N ALA A 7 9.72 3.84 8.46
CA ALA A 7 10.94 4.04 9.25
C ALA A 7 11.25 2.88 10.21
N LEU A 8 10.28 1.98 10.46
CA LEU A 8 10.46 0.80 11.30
C LEU A 8 10.75 -0.48 10.51
N CYS A 9 9.89 -0.84 9.55
CA CYS A 9 10.00 -2.11 8.81
C CYS A 9 10.55 -1.97 7.39
N HIS A 10 10.88 -0.75 6.94
CA HIS A 10 11.40 -0.43 5.62
C HIS A 10 10.54 -0.89 4.43
N LYS A 11 9.28 -1.27 4.66
CA LYS A 11 8.32 -1.54 3.59
C LYS A 11 7.93 -0.23 2.89
N PRO A 12 8.05 -0.13 1.55
CA PRO A 12 7.58 1.04 0.81
C PRO A 12 6.04 1.08 0.81
N CYS A 13 5.46 2.29 0.70
CA CYS A 13 4.08 2.42 0.25
C CYS A 13 3.97 1.89 -1.19
N VAL A 14 3.51 0.66 -1.35
CA VAL A 14 3.21 0.04 -2.66
C VAL A 14 1.85 0.48 -3.22
N CYS A 15 1.06 1.24 -2.47
CA CYS A 15 -0.23 1.73 -2.94
C CYS A 15 -0.12 3.21 -3.30
N ASP A 16 0.61 3.47 -4.38
CA ASP A 16 0.75 4.80 -4.93
C ASP A 16 -0.65 5.26 -5.39
N GLY A 17 -1.32 6.13 -4.61
CA GLY A 17 -2.66 6.67 -4.90
C GLY A 17 -3.84 6.14 -4.06
N LEU A 18 -3.63 5.23 -3.11
CA LEU A 18 -4.69 4.83 -2.15
C LEU A 18 -4.51 5.51 -0.81
N ALA A 19 -5.61 6.03 -0.28
CA ALA A 19 -5.67 6.91 0.89
C ALA A 19 -5.18 6.29 2.22
N ASP A 20 -4.76 5.02 2.26
CA ASP A 20 -4.50 4.31 3.53
C ASP A 20 -3.21 3.47 3.60
N CYS A 21 -2.21 3.69 2.74
CA CYS A 21 -0.96 2.90 2.82
C CYS A 21 -0.09 3.22 4.06
N GLY A 22 -0.31 4.38 4.67
CA GLY A 22 0.46 4.84 5.82
C GLY A 22 0.23 6.32 6.11
N ARG A 23 1.09 6.90 6.94
CA ARG A 23 1.01 8.32 7.33
C ARG A 23 2.38 8.88 7.68
N TRP A 24 2.58 10.16 7.40
CA TRP A 24 3.68 10.94 7.95
C TRP A 24 3.38 11.34 9.40
N ILE A 25 4.28 11.00 10.32
CA ILE A 25 4.18 11.32 11.74
C ILE A 25 5.24 12.36 12.09
N THR A 26 4.82 13.42 12.76
CA THR A 26 5.69 14.43 13.35
C THR A 26 6.00 14.05 14.80
N PHE A 27 7.29 14.09 15.15
CA PHE A 27 7.81 13.88 16.49
C PHE A 27 8.17 15.21 17.17
N ALA A 28 8.54 15.18 18.44
CA ALA A 28 8.80 16.38 19.23
C ALA A 28 9.97 17.24 18.71
N ASP A 29 10.90 16.63 17.97
CA ASP A 29 12.02 17.31 17.31
C ASP A 29 11.70 17.77 15.88
N TYR A 30 10.41 17.82 15.51
CA TYR A 30 9.96 18.28 14.21
C TYR A 30 10.39 19.72 13.93
N ARG A 31 11.11 19.92 12.83
CA ARG A 31 11.51 21.24 12.35
C ARG A 31 11.18 21.38 10.86
N PRO A 32 10.22 22.25 10.50
CA PRO A 32 9.88 22.47 9.10
C PRO A 32 11.08 23.06 8.35
N LEU A 33 11.15 22.79 7.05
CA LEU A 33 12.18 23.38 6.21
C LEU A 33 11.89 24.87 5.99
N PRO A 34 12.92 25.73 5.89
CA PRO A 34 12.73 27.12 5.49
C PRO A 34 12.04 27.25 4.13
N PRO A 35 11.35 28.37 3.86
CA PRO A 35 10.76 28.63 2.55
C PRO A 35 11.80 28.49 1.43
N GLY A 36 11.45 27.77 0.36
CA GLY A 36 12.34 27.53 -0.79
C GLY A 36 13.38 26.43 -0.58
N ALA A 37 13.52 25.84 0.61
CA ALA A 37 14.44 24.74 0.84
C ALA A 37 13.82 23.39 0.42
N ALA A 38 14.61 22.58 -0.31
CA ALA A 38 14.26 21.21 -0.65
C ALA A 38 14.94 20.24 0.32
N GLY A 39 14.21 19.24 0.82
CA GLY A 39 14.78 18.31 1.78
C GLY A 39 13.73 17.45 2.45
N HIS A 40 14.11 16.80 3.55
CA HIS A 40 13.18 16.12 4.44
C HIS A 40 13.26 16.79 5.81
N PRO A 41 12.15 17.32 6.36
CA PRO A 41 12.14 17.96 7.67
C PRO A 41 12.69 17.05 8.75
N ALA A 42 13.43 17.61 9.71
CA ALA A 42 13.80 16.85 10.91
C ALA A 42 12.53 16.46 11.68
N GLY A 43 12.54 15.33 12.37
CA GLY A 43 11.43 14.87 13.20
C GLY A 43 10.14 14.51 12.44
N LEU A 44 10.18 14.37 11.11
CA LEU A 44 9.08 13.86 10.30
C LEU A 44 9.47 12.48 9.79
N GLU A 45 8.67 11.43 9.98
CA GLU A 45 8.98 10.12 9.40
C GLU A 45 7.71 9.44 8.89
N TRP A 46 7.84 8.56 7.88
CA TRP A 46 6.70 7.84 7.33
C TRP A 46 6.56 6.47 7.98
N PHE A 47 5.31 6.07 8.28
CA PHE A 47 4.98 4.74 8.79
C PHE A 47 3.87 4.10 7.95
N CYS A 48 4.02 2.81 7.68
CA CYS A 48 2.96 2.03 7.05
C CYS A 48 1.76 1.89 7.99
N ARG A 49 0.61 1.48 7.44
CA ARG A 49 -0.63 1.25 8.20
C ARG A 49 -0.43 0.42 9.48
N GLN A 50 0.46 -0.58 9.44
CA GLN A 50 0.74 -1.45 10.58
C GLN A 50 1.43 -0.73 11.75
N HIS A 51 2.25 0.29 11.48
CA HIS A 51 3.10 0.93 12.49
C HIS A 51 2.71 2.38 12.81
N ARG A 52 1.79 2.98 12.05
CA ARG A 52 1.47 4.41 12.21
C ARG A 52 0.83 4.76 13.56
N ASP A 53 -0.02 3.90 14.11
CA ASP A 53 -0.77 4.20 15.33
C ASP A 53 0.17 4.15 16.55
N ALA A 54 1.00 3.12 16.63
CA ALA A 54 2.06 3.04 17.65
C ALA A 54 3.09 4.19 17.51
N ALA A 55 3.43 4.60 16.28
CA ALA A 55 4.31 5.74 16.07
C ALA A 55 3.65 7.06 16.51
N ALA A 56 2.34 7.22 16.29
CA ALA A 56 1.59 8.38 16.74
C ALA A 56 1.52 8.48 18.27
N GLU A 57 1.40 7.36 18.99
CA GLU A 57 1.49 7.31 20.46
C GLU A 57 2.84 7.83 20.98
N CYS A 58 3.90 7.71 20.17
CA CYS A 58 5.26 8.16 20.48
C CYS A 58 5.56 9.59 20.01
N SER A 59 4.59 10.36 19.51
CA SER A 59 4.84 11.69 18.93
C SER A 59 5.44 12.70 19.92
N GLY A 60 5.26 12.48 21.21
CA GLY A 60 5.86 13.30 22.28
C GLY A 60 7.36 13.07 22.51
N LEU A 61 7.95 12.03 21.90
CA LEU A 61 9.39 11.75 21.96
C LEU A 61 10.11 12.37 20.77
N ALA A 62 11.43 12.60 20.89
CA ALA A 62 12.25 12.92 19.73
C ALA A 62 12.30 11.70 18.78
N SER A 63 12.33 11.93 17.47
CA SER A 63 12.28 10.90 16.43
C SER A 63 13.21 9.71 16.69
N LYS A 64 14.47 9.97 17.05
CA LYS A 64 15.46 8.94 17.38
C LYS A 64 15.05 8.09 18.59
N GLN A 65 14.49 8.70 19.63
CA GLN A 65 14.02 8.01 20.84
C GLN A 65 12.76 7.19 20.55
N ALA A 66 11.82 7.78 19.81
CA ALA A 66 10.64 7.06 19.34
C ALA A 66 11.03 5.81 18.55
N MET A 67 12.01 5.91 17.64
CA MET A 67 12.43 4.76 16.83
C MET A 67 13.05 3.66 17.68
N ALA A 68 13.89 4.03 18.65
CA ALA A 68 14.46 3.06 19.57
C ALA A 68 13.37 2.35 20.40
N TRP A 69 12.39 3.11 20.90
CA TRP A 69 11.27 2.54 21.66
C TRP A 69 10.41 1.62 20.81
N LEU A 70 10.02 2.05 19.60
CA LEU A 70 9.22 1.27 18.66
C LEU A 70 9.92 -0.03 18.24
N ALA A 71 11.21 0.03 17.93
CA ALA A 71 12.00 -1.15 17.59
C ALA A 71 12.04 -2.18 18.73
N ALA A 72 12.14 -1.71 19.98
CA ALA A 72 12.16 -2.57 21.16
C ALA A 72 10.79 -3.20 21.49
N HIS A 73 9.68 -2.51 21.24
CA HIS A 73 8.34 -2.93 21.72
C HIS A 73 7.40 -3.46 20.64
N ARG A 74 7.63 -3.08 19.37
CA ARG A 74 6.76 -3.44 18.23
C ARG A 74 7.48 -4.27 17.17
N GLY A 75 8.77 -4.55 17.37
CA GLY A 75 9.64 -5.28 16.45
C GLY A 75 10.33 -4.35 15.46
N GLY A 76 11.64 -4.59 15.25
CA GLY A 76 12.43 -3.95 14.19
C GLY A 76 12.22 -4.61 12.82
N PRO A 77 12.97 -4.18 11.78
CA PRO A 77 12.87 -4.81 10.46
C PRO A 77 13.17 -6.30 10.61
N ALA A 78 12.27 -7.15 10.09
CA ALA A 78 12.49 -8.59 10.08
C ALA A 78 13.86 -8.87 9.43
N PRO A 79 14.74 -9.66 10.06
CA PRO A 79 16.00 -10.02 9.45
C PRO A 79 15.69 -10.91 8.24
N ASN A 80 16.26 -10.51 7.10
CA ASN A 80 16.22 -11.15 5.78
C ASN A 80 15.01 -10.82 4.88
N GLY A 81 15.33 -10.07 3.83
CA GLY A 81 14.97 -10.46 2.46
C GLY A 81 13.51 -10.32 2.06
N SER A 82 13.17 -9.18 1.48
CA SER A 82 12.39 -9.12 0.22
C SER A 82 11.35 -10.22 0.01
N GLN A 83 10.26 -10.14 0.76
CA GLN A 83 8.96 -10.31 0.13
C GLN A 83 8.21 -9.03 0.40
N SER A 84 8.37 -8.04 -0.48
CA SER A 84 7.22 -7.20 -0.80
C SER A 84 6.13 -8.19 -1.15
N SER A 85 5.20 -8.41 -0.23
CA SER A 85 3.95 -9.08 -0.57
C SER A 85 3.33 -8.19 -1.63
N ALA A 86 3.54 -8.56 -2.90
CA ALA A 86 3.18 -7.71 -4.02
C ALA A 86 1.69 -7.41 -3.88
N ALA A 87 1.36 -6.12 -3.82
CA ALA A 87 -0.01 -5.68 -3.60
C ALA A 87 -0.93 -6.39 -4.61
N GLU A 88 -2.06 -6.85 -4.11
CA GLU A 88 -3.02 -7.60 -4.91
C GLU A 88 -4.17 -6.68 -5.28
N LEU A 89 -4.59 -6.73 -6.53
CA LEU A 89 -5.81 -6.06 -6.98
C LEU A 89 -6.96 -7.06 -6.96
N TRP A 90 -8.06 -6.69 -6.31
CA TRP A 90 -9.25 -7.50 -6.13
C TRP A 90 -10.47 -6.80 -6.72
N VAL A 91 -11.38 -7.57 -7.32
CA VAL A 91 -12.74 -7.12 -7.65
C VAL A 91 -13.61 -7.43 -6.44
N THR A 92 -14.32 -6.44 -5.92
CA THR A 92 -15.30 -6.61 -4.82
C THR A 92 -16.72 -6.65 -5.34
N ASP A 93 -17.00 -5.96 -6.46
CA ASP A 93 -18.25 -6.02 -7.20
C ASP A 93 -17.97 -6.02 -8.70
N ILE A 94 -18.59 -6.93 -9.44
CA ILE A 94 -18.43 -7.09 -10.89
C ILE A 94 -19.16 -5.97 -11.65
N GLY A 95 -20.19 -5.38 -11.03
CA GLY A 95 -20.99 -4.34 -11.67
C GLY A 95 -21.78 -4.83 -12.90
N PRO A 96 -22.21 -3.91 -13.78
CA PRO A 96 -23.19 -4.22 -14.83
C PRO A 96 -22.61 -4.96 -16.05
N GLN A 97 -21.29 -5.13 -16.17
CA GLN A 97 -20.65 -5.64 -17.38
C GLN A 97 -19.79 -6.90 -17.14
N PRO A 98 -20.40 -8.02 -16.67
CA PRO A 98 -19.66 -9.23 -16.26
C PRO A 98 -18.84 -9.87 -17.39
N ILE A 99 -19.32 -9.80 -18.64
CA ILE A 99 -18.59 -10.35 -19.79
C ILE A 99 -17.31 -9.57 -20.08
N LYS A 100 -17.31 -8.24 -19.90
CA LYS A 100 -16.11 -7.42 -20.07
C LYS A 100 -15.11 -7.65 -18.94
N VAL A 101 -15.59 -7.72 -17.69
CA VAL A 101 -14.77 -8.06 -16.52
C VAL A 101 -14.08 -9.41 -16.72
N LEU A 102 -14.80 -10.42 -17.24
CA LEU A 102 -14.22 -11.72 -17.57
C LEU A 102 -13.12 -11.63 -18.65
N ALA A 103 -13.35 -10.85 -19.71
CA ALA A 103 -12.36 -10.65 -20.76
C ALA A 103 -11.10 -9.95 -20.23
N LEU A 104 -11.25 -8.94 -19.38
CA LEU A 104 -10.15 -8.22 -18.74
C LEU A 104 -9.37 -9.11 -17.76
N LEU A 105 -10.06 -9.91 -16.96
CA LEU A 105 -9.43 -10.86 -16.02
C LEU A 105 -8.54 -11.87 -16.76
N ARG A 106 -8.99 -12.35 -17.92
CA ARG A 106 -8.19 -13.22 -18.78
C ARG A 106 -6.94 -12.53 -19.30
N GLN A 107 -7.04 -11.26 -19.68
CA GLN A 107 -5.89 -10.49 -20.17
C GLN A 107 -4.87 -10.19 -19.07
N ALA A 108 -5.35 -9.88 -17.87
CA ALA A 108 -4.51 -9.51 -16.73
C ALA A 108 -3.64 -10.67 -16.22
N ASP A 109 -4.20 -11.88 -16.16
CA ASP A 109 -3.55 -13.05 -15.53
C ASP A 109 -3.39 -14.22 -16.52
N GLN A 110 -3.47 -13.94 -17.83
CA GLN A 110 -3.32 -14.90 -18.94
C GLN A 110 -4.18 -16.17 -18.80
N LEU A 111 -5.40 -16.03 -18.27
CA LEU A 111 -6.27 -17.16 -17.95
C LEU A 111 -7.06 -17.67 -19.17
N SER A 112 -7.31 -18.97 -19.19
CA SER A 112 -8.31 -19.55 -20.08
C SER A 112 -9.74 -19.11 -19.68
N PRO A 113 -10.73 -19.19 -20.59
CA PRO A 113 -12.12 -18.84 -20.27
C PRO A 113 -12.68 -19.60 -19.06
N ALA A 114 -12.37 -20.89 -18.94
CA ALA A 114 -12.83 -21.72 -17.83
C ALA A 114 -12.22 -21.26 -16.49
N GLN A 115 -10.92 -20.98 -16.46
CA GLN A 115 -10.22 -20.50 -15.26
C GLN A 115 -10.72 -19.13 -14.81
N ALA A 116 -11.00 -18.22 -15.75
CA ALA A 116 -11.56 -16.91 -15.43
C ALA A 116 -12.98 -17.01 -14.85
N ARG A 117 -13.85 -17.86 -15.41
CA ARG A 117 -15.19 -18.12 -14.85
C ARG A 117 -15.11 -18.68 -13.44
N GLN A 118 -14.23 -19.66 -13.24
CA GLN A 118 -14.03 -20.27 -11.92
C GLN A 118 -13.54 -19.26 -10.89
N ARG A 119 -12.77 -18.25 -11.32
CA ARG A 119 -12.25 -17.19 -10.44
C ARG A 119 -13.29 -16.14 -10.09
N MET A 120 -14.21 -15.83 -11.00
CA MET A 120 -15.32 -14.90 -10.78
C MET A 120 -16.40 -15.49 -9.84
N GLN A 121 -15.99 -15.97 -8.66
CA GLN A 121 -16.92 -16.47 -7.65
C GLN A 121 -17.60 -15.31 -6.90
N PRO A 122 -18.79 -15.55 -6.33
CA PRO A 122 -19.43 -14.61 -5.41
C PRO A 122 -18.52 -14.31 -4.22
N GLY A 123 -18.45 -13.05 -3.77
CA GLY A 123 -17.61 -12.63 -2.64
C GLY A 123 -16.31 -11.91 -3.02
N GLY A 124 -16.12 -11.64 -4.31
CA GLY A 124 -14.95 -10.93 -4.82
C GLY A 124 -13.75 -11.84 -5.05
N PHE A 125 -12.88 -11.43 -5.97
CA PHE A 125 -11.79 -12.28 -6.43
C PHE A 125 -10.55 -11.48 -6.80
N ARG A 126 -9.38 -12.11 -6.64
CA ARG A 126 -8.11 -11.54 -7.05
C ARG A 126 -8.00 -11.48 -8.57
N VAL A 127 -7.63 -10.31 -9.08
CA VAL A 127 -7.30 -10.09 -10.49
C VAL A 127 -5.84 -10.45 -10.75
N LEU A 128 -4.92 -9.77 -10.07
CA LEU A 128 -3.48 -10.00 -10.20
C LEU A 128 -2.72 -9.52 -8.97
N SER A 129 -1.45 -9.90 -8.88
CA SER A 129 -0.46 -9.34 -7.97
C SER A 129 0.70 -8.80 -8.81
N ALA A 130 1.04 -7.53 -8.65
CA ALA A 130 2.04 -6.85 -9.47
C ALA A 130 2.60 -5.61 -8.78
N ASP A 131 3.50 -4.90 -9.46
CA ASP A 131 3.99 -3.60 -9.04
C ASP A 131 2.88 -2.54 -9.05
N PRO A 132 3.02 -1.43 -8.29
CA PRO A 132 1.98 -0.42 -8.12
C PRO A 132 1.47 0.22 -9.42
N HIS A 133 2.37 0.41 -10.40
CA HIS A 133 2.01 1.04 -11.67
C HIS A 133 1.14 0.11 -12.51
N SER A 134 1.49 -1.18 -12.56
CA SER A 134 0.66 -2.20 -13.21
C SER A 134 -0.72 -2.32 -12.55
N LEU A 135 -0.79 -2.31 -11.21
CA LEU A 135 -2.07 -2.38 -10.50
C LEU A 135 -2.95 -1.16 -10.77
N ARG A 136 -2.38 0.06 -10.79
CA ARG A 136 -3.14 1.29 -11.07
C ARG A 136 -3.77 1.25 -12.47
N ARG A 137 -2.99 0.84 -13.47
CA ARG A 137 -3.49 0.67 -14.85
C ARG A 137 -4.67 -0.29 -14.90
N TRP A 138 -4.55 -1.45 -14.26
CA TRP A 138 -5.65 -2.42 -14.23
C TRP A 138 -6.85 -1.91 -13.44
N HIS A 139 -6.65 -1.25 -12.32
CA HIS A 139 -7.74 -0.64 -11.54
C HIS A 139 -8.57 0.33 -12.39
N GLU A 140 -7.94 1.23 -13.14
CA GLU A 140 -8.63 2.17 -14.05
C GLU A 140 -9.43 1.44 -15.13
N ILE A 141 -8.84 0.43 -15.77
CA ILE A 141 -9.47 -0.36 -16.83
C ILE A 141 -10.71 -1.11 -16.30
N PHE A 142 -10.61 -1.75 -15.14
CA PHE A 142 -11.74 -2.45 -14.52
C PHE A 142 -12.81 -1.46 -14.03
N SER A 143 -12.42 -0.34 -13.40
CA SER A 143 -13.35 0.69 -12.93
C SER A 143 -14.17 1.29 -14.07
N ALA A 144 -13.58 1.44 -15.26
CA ALA A 144 -14.28 1.90 -16.46
C ALA A 144 -15.40 0.96 -16.93
N THR A 145 -15.41 -0.31 -16.48
CA THR A 145 -16.50 -1.26 -16.75
C THR A 145 -17.64 -1.19 -15.72
N GLY A 146 -17.48 -0.36 -14.68
CA GLY A 146 -18.39 -0.28 -13.54
C GLY A 146 -18.11 -1.30 -12.44
N ALA A 147 -16.99 -2.04 -12.51
CA ALA A 147 -16.56 -2.93 -11.44
C ALA A 147 -15.97 -2.13 -10.28
N GLN A 148 -16.26 -2.55 -9.05
CA GLN A 148 -15.61 -2.01 -7.85
C GLN A 148 -14.37 -2.82 -7.53
N MET A 149 -13.30 -2.10 -7.24
CA MET A 149 -11.96 -2.65 -7.06
C MET A 149 -11.44 -2.30 -5.67
N GLU A 150 -10.65 -3.20 -5.10
CA GLU A 150 -9.95 -3.00 -3.83
C GLU A 150 -8.52 -3.49 -3.99
N TYR A 151 -7.56 -2.78 -3.38
CA TYR A 151 -6.19 -3.27 -3.29
C TYR A 151 -6.00 -3.90 -1.92
N ARG A 152 -5.43 -5.11 -1.89
CA ARG A 152 -5.12 -5.85 -0.66
C ARG A 152 -3.63 -6.04 -0.56
N CYS A 153 -3.06 -5.71 0.60
CA CYS A 153 -1.68 -6.00 0.92
C CYS A 153 -1.66 -7.21 1.87
N PRO A 154 -1.01 -8.34 1.50
CA PRO A 154 -0.82 -9.48 2.39
C PRO A 154 0.08 -9.16 3.59
#